data_AF-A0A7J6N3Z8-F1
#
_entry.id   AF-A0A7J6N3Z8-F1
#
_cell.length_a   1.000
_cell.length_b   1.000
_cell.length_c   1.000
_cell.angle_alpha   90.00
_cell.angle_beta   90.00
_cell.angle_gamma   90.00
#
_symmetry.space_group_name_H-M   'P 1'
#
loop_
_entity.id
_entity.type
_entity.pdbx_description
1 polymer ?
#
loop_
_entity_poly.entity_id
_entity_poly.type
_entity_poly.pdbx_seq_one_letter_code
_entity_poly.pdbx_strand_id
1 'polypeptide(L)'
;MSSSTTSTSAQNQPPKPMPKLTLEQAREAIDLCISKVKEPENRQRFEDIVTELEKEQDPMIKMQKRMTTLLPAVQEVLGDSIKHFGFDTDSQSIMNGIMQIQSYSLTDPIVANGMTKIMRAMGGDFSAILEEDDDECEEVE
;
A
#
# COMPACT_ATOMS: atom_id res chain seq x y z
N MET A 1 34.28 -27.07 43.95
CA MET A 1 32.81 -26.97 43.97
C MET A 1 32.45 -25.75 43.12
N SER A 2 32.30 -25.99 41.82
CA SER A 2 31.00 -25.96 41.09
C SER A 2 30.70 -24.54 40.58
N SER A 3 30.99 -24.23 39.32
CA SER A 3 30.07 -24.30 38.14
C SER A 3 28.92 -23.29 38.29
N SER A 4 28.68 -22.32 37.39
CA SER A 4 28.14 -22.47 36.02
C SER A 4 28.02 -21.06 35.38
N THR A 5 28.68 -20.75 34.26
CA THR A 5 28.21 -20.71 32.84
C THR A 5 27.16 -19.64 32.42
N THR A 6 27.62 -18.80 31.47
CA THR A 6 26.99 -18.36 30.18
C THR A 6 25.91 -17.26 30.08
N SER A 7 26.26 -16.29 29.20
CA SER A 7 25.50 -15.73 28.06
C SER A 7 24.17 -15.02 28.28
N THR A 8 24.11 -13.74 27.90
CA THR A 8 23.66 -13.32 26.55
C THR A 8 23.70 -11.80 26.45
N SER A 9 24.56 -11.28 25.57
CA SER A 9 24.54 -9.90 25.09
C SER A 9 23.30 -9.69 24.22
N ALA A 10 22.21 -9.18 24.80
CA ALA A 10 21.13 -8.61 24.00
C ALA A 10 21.61 -7.26 23.45
N GLN A 11 21.88 -7.22 22.15
CA GLN A 11 22.21 -5.99 21.43
C GLN A 11 21.01 -5.03 21.51
N ASN A 12 21.15 -3.99 22.33
CA ASN A 12 20.27 -2.84 22.38
C ASN A 12 20.60 -1.94 21.16
N GLN A 13 20.07 -2.27 19.98
CA GLN A 13 20.16 -1.34 18.84
C GLN A 13 19.29 -0.11 19.13
N PRO A 14 19.79 1.12 18.93
CA PRO A 14 18.95 2.30 19.05
C PRO A 14 17.79 2.21 18.06
N PRO A 15 16.58 2.70 18.41
CA PRO A 15 15.45 2.68 17.49
C PRO A 15 15.86 3.39 16.20
N LYS A 16 15.77 2.70 15.06
CA LYS A 16 16.02 3.32 13.76
C LYS A 16 15.10 4.55 13.65
N PRO A 17 15.62 5.73 13.28
CA PRO A 17 14.78 6.89 13.07
C PRO A 17 13.74 6.55 12.00
N MET A 18 12.46 6.84 12.28
CA MET A 18 11.39 6.59 11.32
C MET A 18 11.72 7.30 10.00
N PRO A 19 11.68 6.59 8.87
CA PRO A 19 11.93 7.17 7.56
C PRO A 19 10.92 8.26 7.25
N LYS A 20 11.38 9.30 6.55
CA LYS A 20 10.56 10.42 6.12
C LYS A 20 10.60 10.55 4.61
N LEU A 21 9.45 10.46 3.96
CA LEU A 21 9.34 10.72 2.53
C LEU A 21 9.46 12.22 2.27
N THR A 22 10.19 12.59 1.23
CA THR A 22 10.06 13.90 0.59
C THR A 22 8.81 13.94 -0.30
N LEU A 23 8.42 15.12 -0.77
CA LEU A 23 7.32 15.24 -1.74
C LEU A 23 7.60 14.43 -3.02
N GLU A 24 8.83 14.50 -3.55
CA GLU A 24 9.24 13.74 -4.73
C GLU A 24 9.14 12.22 -4.50
N GLN A 25 9.60 11.75 -3.34
CA GLN A 25 9.50 10.33 -2.98
C GLN A 25 8.04 9.90 -2.74
N ALA A 26 7.18 10.79 -2.25
CA ALA A 26 5.76 10.49 -2.08
C ALA A 26 5.05 10.33 -3.44
N ARG A 27 5.40 11.17 -4.43
CA ARG A 27 4.93 11.00 -5.82
C ARG A 27 5.44 9.69 -6.42
N GLU A 28 6.73 9.42 -6.29
CA GLU A 28 7.33 8.17 -6.79
C GLU A 28 6.72 6.93 -6.13
N ALA A 29 6.46 6.97 -4.82
CA ALA A 29 5.79 5.88 -4.10
C ALA A 29 4.37 5.62 -4.61
N ILE A 30 3.63 6.68 -4.95
CA ILE A 30 2.30 6.57 -5.57
C ILE A 30 2.41 5.92 -6.95
N ASP A 31 3.32 6.38 -7.80
CA ASP A 31 3.49 5.86 -9.16
C ASP A 31 3.91 4.38 -9.13
N LEU A 32 4.82 4.02 -8.22
CA LEU A 32 5.19 2.63 -7.96
C LEU A 32 4.00 1.80 -7.52
N CYS A 33 3.20 2.30 -6.56
CA CYS A 33 2.02 1.60 -6.08
C CYS A 33 1.00 1.36 -7.20
N ILE A 34 0.70 2.39 -8.00
CA ILE A 34 -0.20 2.31 -9.14
C ILE A 34 0.32 1.28 -10.16
N SER A 35 1.61 1.35 -10.49
CA SER A 35 2.26 0.41 -11.41
C SER A 35 2.18 -1.03 -10.90
N LYS A 36 2.39 -1.23 -9.59
CA LYS A 36 2.28 -2.54 -8.95
C LYS A 36 0.86 -3.09 -8.94
N VAL A 37 -0.15 -2.25 -8.70
CA VAL A 37 -1.56 -2.66 -8.82
C VAL A 37 -1.90 -3.09 -10.26
N LYS A 38 -1.33 -2.41 -11.26
CA LYS A 38 -1.50 -2.74 -12.69
C LYS A 38 -0.79 -4.01 -13.14
N GLU A 39 0.17 -4.54 -12.37
CA GLU A 39 0.82 -5.82 -12.70
C GLU A 39 -0.25 -6.92 -12.81
N PRO A 40 -0.20 -7.77 -13.86
CA PRO A 40 -1.28 -8.72 -14.16
C PRO A 40 -1.58 -9.69 -13.00
N GLU A 41 -0.56 -10.11 -12.26
CA GLU A 41 -0.73 -10.95 -11.07
C GLU A 41 -1.49 -10.23 -9.95
N ASN A 42 -1.15 -8.97 -9.67
CA ASN A 42 -1.81 -8.18 -8.63
C ASN A 42 -3.21 -7.78 -9.06
N ARG A 43 -3.39 -7.38 -10.32
CA ARG A 43 -4.70 -7.06 -10.91
C ARG A 43 -5.65 -8.25 -10.79
N GLN A 44 -5.23 -9.43 -11.27
CA GLN A 44 -6.06 -10.64 -11.18
C GLN A 44 -6.39 -10.97 -9.73
N ARG A 45 -5.39 -10.92 -8.83
CA ARG A 45 -5.59 -11.15 -7.39
C ARG A 45 -6.62 -10.19 -6.79
N PHE A 46 -6.56 -8.91 -7.14
CA PHE A 46 -7.51 -7.91 -6.63
C PHE A 46 -8.90 -8.08 -7.21
N GLU A 47 -9.02 -8.34 -8.51
CA GLU A 47 -10.29 -8.65 -9.19
C GLU A 47 -10.97 -9.87 -8.57
N ASP A 48 -10.21 -10.95 -8.28
CA ASP A 48 -10.73 -12.15 -7.62
C ASP A 48 -11.24 -11.84 -6.20
N ILE A 49 -10.47 -11.09 -5.41
CA ILE A 49 -10.87 -10.70 -4.05
C ILE A 49 -12.14 -9.84 -4.08
N VAL A 50 -12.22 -8.84 -4.96
CA VAL A 50 -13.37 -7.95 -5.08
C VAL A 50 -14.60 -8.72 -5.55
N THR A 51 -14.45 -9.60 -6.55
CA THR A 51 -15.52 -10.47 -7.03
C THR A 51 -16.09 -11.35 -5.92
N GLU A 52 -15.22 -11.94 -5.08
CA GLU A 52 -15.66 -12.73 -3.92
C GLU A 52 -16.33 -11.89 -2.83
N LEU A 53 -15.90 -10.64 -2.64
CA LEU A 53 -16.54 -9.68 -1.73
C LEU A 53 -17.92 -9.23 -2.23
N GLU A 54 -18.10 -9.10 -3.54
CA GLU A 54 -19.38 -8.67 -4.13
C GLU A 54 -20.45 -9.76 -4.08
N LYS A 55 -20.05 -11.03 -4.10
CA LYS A 55 -20.96 -12.17 -3.86
C LYS A 55 -21.51 -12.22 -2.44
N GLU A 56 -20.82 -11.58 -1.49
CA GLU A 56 -21.24 -11.57 -0.09
C GLU A 56 -22.38 -10.57 0.12
N GLN A 57 -23.55 -11.09 0.53
CA GLN A 57 -24.76 -10.29 0.76
C GLN A 57 -24.81 -9.72 2.18
N ASP A 58 -24.14 -10.38 3.14
CA ASP A 58 -24.09 -9.89 4.51
C ASP A 58 -23.05 -8.77 4.62
N PRO A 59 -23.46 -7.54 4.99
CA PRO A 59 -22.55 -6.40 5.07
C PRO A 59 -21.47 -6.57 6.14
N MET A 60 -21.75 -7.31 7.23
CA MET A 60 -20.79 -7.59 8.29
C MET A 60 -19.74 -8.59 7.82
N ILE A 61 -20.14 -9.65 7.12
CA ILE A 61 -19.20 -10.64 6.54
C ILE A 61 -18.37 -9.99 5.44
N LYS A 62 -18.99 -9.17 4.57
CA LYS A 62 -18.29 -8.42 3.53
C LYS A 62 -17.24 -7.48 4.11
N MET A 63 -17.59 -6.75 5.17
CA MET A 63 -16.66 -5.89 5.89
C MET A 63 -15.51 -6.67 6.53
N GLN A 64 -15.81 -7.82 7.15
CA GLN A 64 -14.79 -8.70 7.73
C GLN A 64 -13.81 -9.19 6.65
N LYS A 65 -14.31 -9.75 5.55
CA LYS A 65 -13.48 -10.22 4.43
C LYS A 65 -12.65 -9.09 3.82
N ARG A 66 -13.20 -7.87 3.71
CA ARG A 66 -12.43 -6.70 3.26
C ARG A 66 -11.22 -6.45 4.16
N MET A 67 -11.43 -6.48 5.48
CA MET A 67 -10.34 -6.26 6.45
C MET A 67 -9.33 -7.40 6.52
N THR A 68 -9.75 -8.65 6.30
CA THR A 68 -8.87 -9.82 6.44
C THR A 68 -8.19 -10.26 5.15
N THR A 69 -8.70 -9.84 3.98
CA THR A 69 -8.23 -10.33 2.69
C THR A 69 -7.80 -9.19 1.77
N LEU A 70 -8.69 -8.23 1.51
CA LEU A 70 -8.38 -7.12 0.60
C LEU A 70 -7.31 -6.20 1.20
N LEU A 71 -7.53 -5.76 2.44
CA LEU A 71 -6.66 -4.78 3.07
C LEU A 71 -5.21 -5.29 3.23
N PRO A 72 -4.95 -6.55 3.64
CA PRO A 72 -3.60 -7.11 3.63
C PRO A 72 -2.97 -7.20 2.24
N ALA A 73 -3.74 -7.57 1.21
CA ALA A 73 -3.23 -7.65 -0.17
C ALA A 73 -2.82 -6.27 -0.71
N VAL A 74 -3.63 -5.24 -0.43
CA VAL A 74 -3.29 -3.86 -0.79
C VAL A 74 -2.09 -3.35 0.03
N GLN A 75 -2.04 -3.66 1.33
CA GLN A 75 -0.89 -3.32 2.19
C GLN A 75 0.41 -3.97 1.70
N GLU A 76 0.39 -5.19 1.20
CA GLU A 76 1.56 -5.87 0.63
C GLU A 76 2.15 -5.07 -0.53
N VAL A 77 1.30 -4.68 -1.48
CA VAL A 77 1.69 -3.86 -2.64
C VAL A 77 2.22 -2.49 -2.23
N LEU A 78 1.54 -1.82 -1.29
CA LEU A 78 2.00 -0.53 -0.76
C LEU A 78 3.33 -0.67 -0.02
N GLY A 79 3.48 -1.73 0.78
CA GLY A 79 4.67 -2.04 1.55
C GLY A 79 5.89 -2.21 0.66
N ASP A 80 5.77 -2.99 -0.41
CA ASP A 80 6.85 -3.13 -1.39
C ASP A 80 7.18 -1.81 -2.10
N SER A 81 6.17 -0.97 -2.37
CA SER A 81 6.37 0.33 -3.01
C SER A 81 7.14 1.31 -2.13
N ILE A 82 6.90 1.31 -0.81
CA ILE A 82 7.57 2.23 0.12
C ILE A 82 8.88 1.70 0.70
N LYS A 83 9.13 0.39 0.60
CA LYS A 83 10.31 -0.29 1.15
C LYS A 83 11.62 0.30 0.64
N HIS A 84 11.64 0.71 -0.62
CA HIS A 84 12.79 1.35 -1.26
C HIS A 84 13.19 2.69 -0.62
N PHE A 85 12.27 3.37 0.07
CA PHE A 85 12.51 4.64 0.76
C PHE A 85 12.89 4.47 2.24
N GLY A 86 13.20 3.24 2.66
CA GLY A 86 13.66 2.93 4.02
C GLY A 86 12.54 2.60 5.01
N PHE A 87 11.30 2.45 4.53
CA PHE A 87 10.21 1.87 5.31
C PHE A 87 10.33 0.36 5.39
N ASP A 88 9.85 -0.19 6.49
CA ASP A 88 9.69 -1.62 6.67
C ASP A 88 8.32 -2.04 6.11
N THR A 89 8.14 -3.33 5.85
CA THR A 89 6.87 -3.87 5.31
C THR A 89 5.88 -4.26 6.42
N ASP A 90 6.11 -3.84 7.66
CA ASP A 90 5.15 -4.04 8.74
C ASP A 90 4.00 -3.03 8.64
N SER A 91 2.83 -3.41 9.16
CA SER A 91 1.61 -2.59 9.04
C SER A 91 1.76 -1.19 9.64
N GLN A 92 2.60 -1.01 10.68
CA GLN A 92 2.81 0.29 11.30
C GLN A 92 3.66 1.20 10.40
N SER A 93 4.73 0.66 9.81
CA SER A 93 5.59 1.38 8.88
C SER A 93 4.84 1.73 7.59
N ILE A 94 4.02 0.81 7.07
CA ILE A 94 3.13 1.06 5.94
C ILE A 94 2.13 2.18 6.23
N MET A 95 1.43 2.13 7.36
CA MET A 95 0.51 3.20 7.76
C MET A 95 1.23 4.54 7.92
N ASN A 96 2.43 4.55 8.50
CA ASN A 96 3.22 5.78 8.62
C ASN A 96 3.61 6.35 7.25
N GLY A 97 4.00 5.50 6.29
CA GLY A 97 4.28 5.92 4.91
C GLY A 97 3.03 6.52 4.25
N ILE A 98 1.89 5.84 4.34
CA ILE A 98 0.61 6.33 3.83
C ILE A 98 0.25 7.69 4.44
N MET A 99 0.39 7.84 5.75
CA MET A 99 0.09 9.10 6.43
C MET A 99 0.99 10.25 5.95
N GLN A 100 2.26 9.97 5.68
CA GLN A 100 3.18 10.97 5.11
C GLN A 100 2.78 11.35 3.69
N ILE A 101 2.47 10.38 2.83
CA ILE A 101 1.96 10.63 1.47
C ILE A 101 0.67 11.46 1.52
N GLN A 102 -0.26 11.09 2.41
CA GLN A 102 -1.50 11.84 2.63
C GLN A 102 -1.25 13.27 3.14
N SER A 103 -0.17 13.52 3.90
CA SER A 103 0.15 14.90 4.28
C SER A 103 0.53 15.77 3.08
N TYR A 104 1.22 15.18 2.09
CA TYR A 104 1.59 15.85 0.86
C TYR A 104 0.41 16.05 -0.09
N SER A 105 -0.64 15.21 -0.05
CA SER A 105 -1.84 15.41 -0.88
C SER A 105 -2.58 16.72 -0.58
N LEU A 106 -2.38 17.29 0.61
CA LEU A 106 -2.98 18.58 0.96
C LEU A 106 -2.37 19.76 0.19
N THR A 107 -1.13 19.61 -0.28
CA THR A 107 -0.38 20.68 -0.95
C THR A 107 0.05 20.31 -2.37
N ASP A 108 -0.16 19.07 -2.79
CA ASP A 108 0.24 18.56 -4.10
C ASP A 108 -0.91 17.81 -4.81
N PRO A 109 -1.40 18.33 -5.95
CA PRO A 109 -2.55 17.74 -6.63
C PRO A 109 -2.25 16.38 -7.27
N ILE A 110 -1.00 16.11 -7.66
CA ILE A 110 -0.60 14.81 -8.23
C ILE A 110 -0.67 13.74 -7.13
N VAL A 111 -0.08 14.03 -5.97
CA VAL A 111 -0.17 13.15 -4.80
C VAL A 111 -1.63 13.00 -4.35
N ALA A 112 -2.45 14.06 -4.40
CA ALA A 112 -3.86 13.98 -4.04
C ALA A 112 -4.67 13.05 -4.94
N ASN A 113 -4.46 13.16 -6.25
CA ASN A 113 -5.11 12.30 -7.22
C ASN A 113 -4.68 10.83 -6.99
N GLY A 114 -3.38 10.57 -6.92
CA GLY A 114 -2.87 9.21 -6.67
C GLY A 114 -3.31 8.62 -5.34
N MET A 115 -3.32 9.41 -4.26
CA MET A 115 -3.80 8.95 -2.96
C MET A 115 -5.31 8.64 -2.99
N THR A 116 -6.10 9.39 -3.76
CA THR A 116 -7.53 9.10 -3.96
C THR A 116 -7.71 7.74 -4.62
N LYS A 117 -6.92 7.42 -5.64
CA LYS A 117 -6.92 6.11 -6.31
C LYS A 117 -6.55 4.98 -5.35
N ILE A 118 -5.48 5.16 -4.57
CA ILE A 118 -5.05 4.20 -3.56
C ILE A 118 -6.15 3.98 -2.50
N MET A 119 -6.81 5.03 -2.03
CA MET A 119 -7.92 4.91 -1.08
C MET A 119 -9.12 4.15 -1.68
N ARG A 120 -9.43 4.37 -2.95
CA ARG A 120 -10.48 3.62 -3.67
C ARG A 120 -10.10 2.15 -3.79
N ALA A 121 -8.85 1.85 -4.13
CA ALA A 121 -8.31 0.50 -4.20
C ALA A 121 -8.34 -0.23 -2.85
N MET A 122 -8.03 0.46 -1.75
CA MET A 122 -8.23 -0.07 -0.38
C MET A 122 -9.71 -0.35 -0.07
N GLY A 123 -10.61 0.40 -0.69
CA GLY A 123 -12.05 0.15 -0.73
C GLY A 123 -12.47 -0.94 -1.74
N GLY A 124 -11.56 -1.54 -2.50
CA GLY A 124 -11.90 -2.55 -3.50
C GLY A 124 -12.46 -1.98 -4.80
N ASP A 125 -12.34 -0.66 -5.00
CA ASP A 125 -12.60 0.01 -6.26
C ASP A 125 -11.25 0.30 -6.93
N PHE A 126 -10.85 -0.58 -7.85
CA PHE A 126 -9.62 -0.45 -8.63
C PHE A 126 -9.85 0.25 -9.97
N SER A 127 -11.08 0.65 -10.28
CA SER A 127 -11.44 1.23 -11.58
C SER A 127 -10.64 2.51 -11.83
N ALA A 128 -10.51 3.36 -10.80
CA ALA A 128 -9.72 4.59 -10.86
C ALA A 128 -8.21 4.40 -11.10
N ILE A 129 -7.69 3.17 -10.95
CA ILE A 129 -6.29 2.82 -11.26
C ILE A 129 -6.20 2.15 -12.64
N LEU A 130 -7.18 1.31 -12.99
CA LEU A 130 -7.15 0.44 -14.17
C LEU A 130 -7.76 1.07 -15.43
N GLU A 131 -8.68 2.04 -15.29
CA GLU A 131 -9.39 2.65 -16.43
C GLU A 131 -8.60 3.82 -17.09
N GLU A 132 -7.57 4.37 -16.44
CA GLU A 132 -6.83 5.52 -16.97
C GLU A 132 -5.90 5.23 -18.17
N ASP A 133 -5.83 3.98 -18.65
CA ASP A 133 -5.12 3.65 -19.90
C ASP A 133 -6.01 3.82 -21.16
N ASP A 134 -7.31 4.14 -21.02
CA ASP A 134 -8.24 4.31 -22.16
C ASP A 134 -8.36 5.75 -22.69
N ASP A 135 -7.77 6.76 -22.02
CA ASP A 135 -7.90 8.18 -22.41
C ASP A 135 -6.76 8.73 -23.32
N GLU A 136 -5.85 7.90 -23.83
CA GLU A 136 -4.85 8.31 -24.85
C GLU A 136 -4.88 7.36 -26.07
N CYS A 137 -5.90 7.47 -26.91
CA CYS A 137 -5.88 7.10 -28.34
C CYS A 137 -7.12 7.64 -29.09
N GLU A 138 -7.31 8.95 -29.15
CA GLU A 138 -7.95 9.54 -30.34
C GLU A 138 -6.90 10.38 -31.07
N GLU A 139 -6.18 9.68 -31.95
CA GLU A 139 -5.46 10.28 -33.07
C GLU A 139 -6.50 11.04 -33.90
N VAL A 140 -6.56 12.36 -33.72
CA VAL A 140 -7.34 13.23 -34.61
C VAL A 140 -6.55 13.44 -35.90
N GLU A 141 -6.85 12.64 -36.92
CA GLU A 141 -6.45 12.87 -38.32
C GLU A 141 -7.02 14.18 -38.89
#